data_AF-L0CQL1-F1
#
_entry.id   AF-L0CQL1-F1
#
_cell.length_a   1.000
_cell.length_b   1.000
_cell.length_c   1.000
_cell.angle_alpha   90.00
_cell.angle_beta   90.00
_cell.angle_gamma   90.00
#
_symmetry.space_group_name_H-M   'P 1'
#
loop_
_entity.id
_entity.type
_entity.pdbx_description
1 polymer ?
#
loop_
_entity_poly.entity_id
_entity_poly.type
_entity_poly.pdbx_seq_one_letter_code
_entity_poly.pdbx_strand_id
1 'polypeptide(L)' 'EDPTVPKDSVTPTYALAALRINNARWQGVPFVLRCGKALNERKAEVRIQYKDVPGDIFNGHAKRNELVIRVQPGEA' A
#
# COMPACT_ATOMS: atom_id res chain seq x y z
N GLU A 1 19.53 -19.13 8.39
CA GLU A 1 18.26 -19.84 8.68
C GLU A 1 17.95 -19.67 10.15
N ASP A 2 16.68 -19.54 10.53
CA ASP A 2 16.27 -19.40 11.93
C ASP A 2 16.05 -20.80 12.54
N PRO A 3 16.85 -21.22 13.53
CA PRO A 3 16.76 -22.57 14.10
C PRO A 3 15.46 -22.82 14.90
N THR A 4 14.68 -21.77 15.18
CA THR A 4 13.42 -21.87 15.94
C THR A 4 12.20 -22.16 15.06
N VAL A 5 12.34 -22.09 13.73
CA VAL A 5 11.25 -22.30 12.78
C VAL A 5 11.22 -23.76 12.30
N PRO A 6 10.06 -24.42 12.27
CA PRO A 6 9.92 -25.77 11.70
C PRO A 6 10.43 -25.83 10.25
N LYS A 7 11.13 -26.91 9.88
CA LYS A 7 11.72 -27.08 8.53
C LYS A 7 10.69 -27.12 7.40
N ASP A 8 9.46 -27.49 7.72
CA ASP A 8 8.30 -27.58 6.84
C ASP A 8 7.34 -26.39 6.99
N SER A 9 7.75 -25.33 7.68
CA SER A 9 6.91 -24.15 7.89
C SER A 9 6.52 -23.50 6.56
N VAL A 10 5.21 -23.35 6.36
CA VAL A 10 4.60 -22.59 5.26
C VAL A 10 4.11 -21.22 5.71
N THR A 11 4.51 -20.76 6.90
CA THR A 11 4.06 -19.48 7.47
C THR A 11 4.53 -18.31 6.60
N PRO A 12 3.61 -17.49 6.04
CA PRO A 12 3.99 -16.39 5.17
C PRO A 12 4.65 -15.26 5.98
N THR A 13 5.79 -14.77 5.52
CA THR A 13 6.48 -13.59 6.07
C THR A 13 6.13 -12.29 5.34
N TYR A 14 5.33 -12.38 4.29
CA TYR A 14 4.88 -11.28 3.45
C TYR A 14 3.45 -11.54 2.96
N ALA A 15 2.63 -10.48 2.89
CA ALA A 15 1.30 -10.53 2.32
C ALA A 15 0.97 -9.24 1.56
N LEU A 16 0.19 -9.40 0.49
CA LEU A 16 -0.44 -8.33 -0.27
C LEU A 16 -1.92 -8.66 -0.41
N ALA A 17 -2.78 -7.76 0.03
CA ALA A 17 -4.23 -7.94 -0.05
C ALA A 17 -4.90 -6.69 -0.63
N ALA A 18 -5.94 -6.92 -1.44
CA ALA A 18 -6.83 -5.87 -1.90
C ALA A 18 -8.18 -6.03 -1.19
N LEU A 19 -8.54 -5.04 -0.39
CA LEU A 19 -9.79 -5.00 0.37
C LEU A 19 -10.74 -3.95 -0.22
N ARG A 20 -12.02 -4.07 0.11
CA ARG A 20 -13.05 -3.09 -0.26
C ARG A 20 -13.89 -2.78 0.96
N ILE A 21 -14.16 -1.49 1.20
CA ILE A 21 -15.04 -1.05 2.26
C ILE A 21 -16.44 -0.89 1.66
N ASN A 22 -17.38 -1.73 2.11
CA ASN A 22 -18.74 -1.73 1.58
C ASN A 22 -19.59 -0.63 2.24
N ASN A 23 -19.37 0.61 1.81
CA ASN A 23 -20.23 1.74 2.14
C ASN A 23 -20.25 2.76 0.98
N ALA A 24 -21.16 3.74 1.06
CA ALA A 24 -21.35 4.72 0.01
C ALA A 24 -20.10 5.59 -0.27
N ARG A 25 -19.30 5.88 0.76
CA ARG A 25 -18.10 6.73 0.62
C ARG A 25 -16.99 6.05 -0.19
N TRP A 26 -16.80 4.75 0.02
CA TRP A 26 -15.66 3.98 -0.52
C TRP A 26 -16.05 2.99 -1.61
N GLN A 27 -17.30 3.05 -2.09
CA GLN A 27 -17.77 2.19 -3.16
C GLN A 27 -16.85 2.28 -4.39
N GLY A 28 -16.36 1.12 -4.82
CA GLY A 28 -15.44 1.01 -5.96
C GLY A 28 -13.97 1.29 -5.66
N VAL A 29 -13.62 1.86 -4.50
CA VAL A 29 -12.23 2.18 -4.13
C VAL A 29 -11.54 0.97 -3.50
N PRO A 30 -10.43 0.45 -4.07
CA PRO A 30 -9.66 -0.63 -3.46
C PRO A 30 -8.71 -0.10 -2.38
N PHE A 31 -8.62 -0.84 -1.27
CA PHE A 31 -7.65 -0.61 -0.20
C PHE A 31 -6.56 -1.69 -0.30
N VAL A 32 -5.35 -1.28 -0.68
CA VAL A 32 -4.22 -2.20 -0.83
C VAL A 32 -3.42 -2.23 0.46
N LEU A 33 -3.35 -3.40 1.10
CA LEU A 33 -2.52 -3.63 2.29
C LEU A 33 -1.32 -4.46 1.89
N ARG A 34 -0.12 -3.95 2.20
CA ARG A 34 1.15 -4.62 1.96
C ARG A 34 1.96 -4.63 3.24
N CYS A 35 2.37 -5.81 3.70
CA CYS A 35 3.23 -5.94 4.85
C CYS A 35 4.17 -7.14 4.71
N GLY A 36 5.33 -7.09 5.36
CA GLY A 36 6.22 -8.23 5.43
C GLY A 36 7.49 -7.96 6.20
N LYS A 37 8.29 -9.02 6.37
CA LYS A 37 9.61 -9.00 7.00
C LYS A 37 10.70 -9.15 5.94
N ALA A 38 11.95 -8.79 6.31
CA ALA A 38 13.10 -8.80 5.41
C ALA A 38 12.88 -8.01 4.10
N LEU A 39 12.11 -6.92 4.19
CA LEU A 39 11.93 -5.97 3.10
C LEU A 39 13.13 -5.02 3.01
N ASN A 40 13.23 -4.31 1.89
CA ASN A 40 14.31 -3.38 1.58
C ASN A 40 14.41 -2.19 2.55
N GLU A 41 13.33 -1.86 3.27
CA GLU A 41 13.29 -0.76 4.22
C GLU A 41 12.31 -1.03 5.37
N ARG A 42 12.57 -0.41 6.53
CA ARG A 42 11.61 -0.32 7.62
C ARG A 42 10.72 0.89 7.34
N LYS A 43 9.46 0.67 6.94
CA LYS A 43 8.51 1.76 6.65
C LYS A 43 7.09 1.39 7.05
N ALA A 44 6.39 2.32 7.68
CA ALA A 44 4.95 2.31 7.83
C ALA A 44 4.39 3.60 7.20
N GLU A 45 3.54 3.45 6.19
CA GLU A 45 3.06 4.57 5.38
C GLU A 45 1.61 4.31 4.94
N VAL A 46 0.82 5.39 4.89
CA VAL A 46 -0.48 5.42 4.24
C VAL A 46 -0.37 6.29 3.00
N ARG A 47 -0.77 5.75 1.85
CA ARG A 47 -0.75 6.46 0.56
C ARG A 47 -2.15 6.51 -0.03
N ILE A 48 -2.62 7.72 -0.28
CA ILE A 48 -3.89 7.99 -0.95
C ILE A 48 -3.56 8.52 -2.34
N GLN A 49 -3.79 7.70 -3.36
CA GLN A 49 -3.67 8.11 -4.76
C GLN A 49 -5.02 8.63 -5.27
N TYR A 50 -5.05 9.87 -5.72
CA TYR A 50 -6.26 10.49 -6.29
C TYR A 50 -6.48 10.04 -7.74
N LYS A 51 -7.69 10.27 -8.25
CA LYS A 51 -8.01 10.04 -9.67
C LYS A 51 -7.26 11.05 -10.54
N ASP A 52 -7.16 10.72 -11.83
CA ASP A 52 -6.65 11.64 -12.84
C ASP A 52 -7.52 12.90 -12.92
N VAL A 53 -6.93 14.01 -13.36
CA VAL A 53 -7.66 15.26 -13.55
C VAL A 53 -8.68 15.09 -14.68
N PRO A 54 -9.97 15.38 -14.45
CA PRO A 54 -10.96 15.35 -15.52
C PRO A 54 -10.64 16.39 -16.60
N GLY A 55 -10.70 16.01 -17.88
CA GLY A 55 -10.46 16.93 -18.99
C GLY A 55 -8.99 17.33 -19.14
N ASP A 56 -8.10 16.34 -19.10
CA ASP A 56 -6.66 16.57 -19.17
C ASP A 56 -6.24 17.28 -20.47
N ILE A 57 -5.75 18.52 -20.31
CA ILE A 57 -5.19 19.34 -21.38
C ILE A 57 -3.68 19.10 -21.61
N PHE A 58 -3.07 18.24 -20.78
CA PHE A 58 -1.65 17.92 -20.82
C PHE A 58 -1.38 16.56 -21.49
N ASN A 59 -2.28 16.07 -22.36
CA ASN A 59 -2.08 14.86 -23.18
C ASN A 59 -1.64 13.60 -22.40
N GLY A 60 -2.16 13.39 -21.19
CA GLY A 60 -1.83 12.24 -20.34
C GLY A 60 -0.50 12.38 -19.60
N HIS A 61 0.15 13.55 -19.67
CA HIS A 61 1.42 13.78 -18.98
C HIS A 61 1.22 14.12 -17.49
N ALA A 62 0.03 14.55 -17.09
CA ALA A 62 -0.29 14.80 -15.69
C ALA A 62 -0.28 13.49 -14.88
N LYS A 63 0.52 13.45 -13.81
CA LYS A 63 0.53 12.32 -12.86
C LYS A 63 -0.54 12.52 -11.81
N ARG A 64 -1.06 11.41 -11.29
CA ARG A 64 -2.00 11.41 -10.17
C ARG A 64 -1.36 12.06 -8.95
N ASN A 65 -2.13 12.91 -8.29
CA ASN A 65 -1.75 13.42 -6.99
C ASN A 65 -1.73 12.28 -5.97
N GLU A 66 -0.81 12.37 -5.02
CA GLU A 66 -0.71 11.43 -3.91
C GLU A 66 -0.57 12.20 -2.60
N LEU A 67 -1.42 11.86 -1.64
CA LEU A 67 -1.19 12.24 -0.24
C LEU A 67 -0.49 11.06 0.44
N VAL A 68 0.71 11.31 0.93
CA VAL A 68 1.55 10.32 1.59
C VAL A 68 1.70 10.73 3.04
N ILE A 69 1.32 9.83 3.94
CA ILE A 69 1.47 10.01 5.38
C ILE A 69 2.45 8.94 5.84
N ARG A 70 3.64 9.35 6.28
CA ARG A 70 4.65 8.44 6.78
C ARG A 70 4.56 8.38 8.30
N VAL A 71 4.25 7.19 8.81
CA VAL A 71 4.07 6.95 10.25
C VAL A 71 5.39 6.65 10.93
N GLN A 72 6.33 5.96 10.27
CA GLN A 72 7.68 5.74 10.78
C GLN A 72 8.60 5.09 9.73
N PRO A 73 9.93 5.26 9.88
CA PRO A 73 10.61 6.29 10.67
C PRO A 73 10.58 7.65 9.94
N GLY A 74 10.84 8.75 10.66
CA GLY A 74 10.90 10.08 10.05
C GLY A 74 9.51 10.56 9.62
N GLU A 75 8.66 10.72 10.62
CA GLU A 75 7.26 11.10 10.56
C GLU A 75 7.04 12.36 9.71
N ALA A 76 6.16 12.27 8.72
CA ALA A 76 5.87 13.34 7.74
C ALA A 76 4.48 13.18 7.12
#